data_AF-A0ABD7YPY7-F1
#
_entry.id   AF-A0ABD7YPY7-F1
#
_cell.length_a   1.000
_cell.length_b   1.000
_cell.length_c   1.000
_cell.angle_alpha   90.00
_cell.angle_beta   90.00
_cell.angle_gamma   90.00
#
_symmetry.space_group_name_H-M   'P 1'
#
loop_
_entity.id
_entity.type
_entity.pdbx_description
1 polymer ?
#
loop_
_entity_poly.entity_id
_entity_poly.type
_entity_poly.pdbx_seq_one_letter_code
_entity_poly.pdbx_strand_id
1 'polypeptide(L)'
;MLISHGINNANYGLNSSGSTRESWHPFSSAQITAHNAIGKYSNGIQVHGLSGGAGMVTLLRSIGNEFSHELGHNFGLGHYPGGFDGAINRPANEVNSTWGWDVHQNKFIPNFEKSITNEDMCYQDQCTSSFYGHRFSAGAMSGGWALYNRYTLHTPYELNKIQNFFESKTIFSPESSTGFSLWDDRTQSMQPWHNLIIDDLAEVSYNEVERKPYKQGVAVATLVGYYDPDKRLSSYIYPALHGSFGAVYEDNFTVSSCQMNVFTRNGGTRTFNLHSRRLESGYMNRFHINIEEALEPYSAEIVCDDERLTSVELKGPAHELHTSVITSEGGDVEVDTNANAGVDITAPFVAGRFYHLDGSSSTGEGISYKWVIKKNNVQGVDAAAIVLRQARTATPKIKIPVGTEVSDIVSIPVKLVVTDANGEKDNDTVVLTLNTNGVANQAPVADARVNNSNIQHGDQFTLNGNNSHDADGDSLSYLWEQTSGELVTLGDATRSRININTDSLSNTEQTLGFRLTVSDDEASDSDTVSVHMSPTESGGGNPGGDYEYEYPTGLGSYTDGTVVKILGQGVYQCFGEWAANCNNPAFLPGNALDPNWITQQWRFMHD
;
A
#
# COMPACT_ATOMS: atom_id res chain seq x y z
N MET A 1 16.43 12.08 7.13
CA MET A 1 16.20 11.22 8.31
C MET A 1 14.84 10.52 8.31
N LEU A 2 13.71 11.14 8.67
CA LEU A 2 12.42 10.41 8.81
C LEU A 2 12.03 9.64 7.55
N ILE A 3 12.07 10.28 6.39
CA ILE A 3 11.66 9.65 5.12
C ILE A 3 12.72 8.69 4.62
N SER A 4 13.92 9.19 4.28
CA SER A 4 14.94 8.38 3.60
C SER A 4 15.50 7.25 4.46
N HIS A 5 15.87 7.53 5.72
CA HIS A 5 16.25 6.44 6.63
C HIS A 5 15.04 5.64 7.09
N GLY A 6 13.84 6.20 7.12
CA GLY A 6 12.63 5.42 7.39
C GLY A 6 12.41 4.34 6.34
N ILE A 7 12.51 4.69 5.05
CA ILE A 7 12.44 3.72 3.94
C ILE A 7 13.56 2.69 4.06
N ASN A 8 14.80 3.11 4.31
CA ASN A 8 15.91 2.18 4.45
C ASN A 8 15.69 1.25 5.66
N ASN A 9 15.42 1.80 6.84
CA ASN A 9 15.26 1.05 8.08
C ASN A 9 14.06 0.09 8.05
N ALA A 10 12.94 0.49 7.43
CA ALA A 10 11.80 -0.40 7.20
C ALA A 10 12.20 -1.60 6.33
N ASN A 11 13.03 -1.39 5.29
CA ASN A 11 13.57 -2.48 4.49
C ASN A 11 14.59 -3.33 5.23
N TYR A 12 15.25 -2.85 6.29
CA TYR A 12 16.09 -3.66 7.19
C TYR A 12 15.29 -4.35 8.31
N GLY A 13 13.98 -4.08 8.42
CA GLY A 13 13.13 -4.63 9.46
C GLY A 13 13.33 -4.00 10.84
N LEU A 14 13.88 -2.78 10.92
CA LEU A 14 13.98 -2.01 12.16
C LEU A 14 12.65 -1.31 12.42
N ASN A 15 11.94 -1.62 13.50
CA ASN A 15 10.62 -1.03 13.75
C ASN A 15 10.70 0.42 14.24
N SER A 16 11.68 0.74 15.10
CA SER A 16 11.85 2.08 15.67
C SER A 16 13.30 2.48 15.93
N SER A 17 13.55 3.78 16.05
CA SER A 17 14.88 4.35 16.30
C SER A 17 14.82 5.71 17.02
N GLY A 18 15.97 6.17 17.54
CA GLY A 18 16.10 7.54 18.08
C GLY A 18 16.00 8.60 16.97
N SER A 19 15.72 9.85 17.32
CA SER A 19 15.33 10.87 16.34
C SER A 19 16.44 11.71 15.74
N THR A 20 17.56 11.90 16.45
CA THR A 20 18.54 12.93 16.06
C THR A 20 19.78 12.41 15.35
N ARG A 21 20.08 11.11 15.49
CA ARG A 21 21.33 10.53 14.98
C ARG A 21 21.09 9.70 13.72
N GLU A 22 22.03 9.83 12.78
CA GLU A 22 22.09 8.97 11.59
C GLU A 22 22.61 7.57 11.91
N SER A 23 23.33 7.39 13.02
CA SER A 23 23.92 6.11 13.44
C SER A 23 22.89 5.01 13.74
N TRP A 24 21.60 5.34 13.81
CA TRP A 24 20.51 4.36 13.93
C TRP A 24 20.20 3.64 12.62
N HIS A 25 20.76 4.09 11.49
CA HIS A 25 20.69 3.40 10.21
C HIS A 25 21.90 2.47 10.06
N PRO A 26 21.71 1.15 9.88
CA PRO A 26 22.81 0.19 9.88
C PRO A 26 23.71 0.29 8.64
N PHE A 27 23.13 0.69 7.50
CA PHE A 27 23.81 0.78 6.20
C PHE A 27 24.67 -0.45 5.83
N SER A 28 24.19 -1.64 6.19
CA SER A 28 24.85 -2.92 5.93
C SER A 28 24.78 -3.32 4.45
N SER A 29 23.68 -3.00 3.77
CA SER A 29 23.53 -3.12 2.32
C SER A 29 23.79 -1.79 1.62
N ALA A 30 24.15 -1.85 0.33
CA ALA A 30 24.29 -0.68 -0.54
C ALA A 30 22.92 -0.06 -0.93
N GLN A 31 22.00 0.03 0.02
CA GLN A 31 20.68 0.62 -0.15
C GLN A 31 20.75 2.14 0.06
N ILE A 32 20.30 2.89 -0.93
CA ILE A 32 20.37 4.35 -0.92
C ILE A 32 18.99 4.91 -1.31
N THR A 33 18.44 5.78 -0.46
CA THR A 33 17.21 6.52 -0.78
C THR A 33 17.55 7.92 -1.29
N ALA A 34 17.39 8.12 -2.60
CA ALA A 34 17.48 9.43 -3.25
C ALA A 34 16.15 10.18 -3.16
N HIS A 35 16.19 11.48 -2.86
CA HIS A 35 15.00 12.30 -2.76
C HIS A 35 15.25 13.75 -3.20
N ASN A 36 14.19 14.40 -3.65
CA ASN A 36 14.11 15.85 -3.78
C ASN A 36 13.32 16.38 -2.59
N ALA A 37 13.74 17.51 -2.02
CA ALA A 37 13.04 18.13 -0.91
C ALA A 37 12.86 19.63 -1.15
N ILE A 38 11.66 20.12 -0.85
CA ILE A 38 11.30 21.53 -0.87
C ILE A 38 10.51 21.85 0.40
N GLY A 39 10.86 22.94 1.06
CA GLY A 39 10.20 23.37 2.29
C GLY A 39 9.86 24.86 2.27
N LYS A 40 8.80 25.25 2.97
CA LYS A 40 8.47 26.65 3.22
C LYS A 40 8.99 27.04 4.60
N TYR A 41 9.99 27.91 4.62
CA TYR A 41 10.65 28.41 5.81
C TYR A 41 10.26 29.88 6.07
N SER A 42 10.72 30.43 7.20
CA SER A 42 10.52 31.86 7.53
C SER A 42 11.10 32.81 6.48
N ASN A 43 12.11 32.38 5.73
CA ASN A 43 12.72 33.09 4.62
C ASN A 43 12.17 32.68 3.23
N GLY A 44 11.01 32.02 3.18
CA GLY A 44 10.34 31.63 1.95
C GLY A 44 10.57 30.17 1.56
N ILE A 45 10.28 29.85 0.30
CA ILE A 45 10.42 28.50 -0.23
C ILE A 45 11.91 28.21 -0.49
N GLN A 46 12.40 27.10 0.06
CA GLN A 46 13.77 26.61 -0.11
C GLN A 46 13.73 25.24 -0.76
N VAL A 47 14.56 25.05 -1.79
CA VAL A 47 14.80 23.74 -2.42
C VAL A 47 16.11 23.20 -1.87
N HIS A 48 16.12 21.95 -1.46
CA HIS A 48 17.28 21.29 -0.85
C HIS A 48 17.96 20.35 -1.83
N GLY A 49 19.29 20.28 -1.76
CA GLY A 49 20.11 19.31 -2.47
C GLY A 49 21.59 19.50 -2.18
N LEU A 50 22.46 18.99 -3.06
CA LEU A 50 23.92 19.04 -2.90
C LEU A 50 24.41 18.36 -1.60
N SER A 51 23.76 17.26 -1.21
CA SER A 51 24.17 16.47 -0.05
C SER A 51 23.89 14.98 -0.25
N GLY A 52 24.83 14.13 0.17
CA GLY A 52 24.68 12.69 0.16
C GLY A 52 25.60 12.00 1.17
N GLY A 53 25.22 10.80 1.58
CA GLY A 53 25.94 9.97 2.53
C GLY A 53 25.00 9.10 3.37
N ALA A 54 25.55 8.07 4.01
CA ALA A 54 24.85 7.19 4.95
C ALA A 54 23.50 6.67 4.44
N GLY A 55 23.45 6.19 3.19
CA GLY A 55 22.24 5.63 2.57
C GLY A 55 21.23 6.67 2.08
N MET A 56 21.60 7.94 1.96
CA MET A 56 20.71 9.02 1.51
C MET A 56 21.37 9.91 0.47
N VAL A 57 20.54 10.47 -0.42
CA VAL A 57 20.95 11.50 -1.38
C VAL A 57 19.84 12.56 -1.46
N THR A 58 20.18 13.83 -1.23
CA THR A 58 19.29 14.98 -1.38
C THR A 58 19.70 15.73 -2.64
N LEU A 59 18.77 15.88 -3.58
CA LEU A 59 19.07 16.35 -4.94
C LEU A 59 18.24 17.58 -5.33
N LEU A 60 18.90 18.58 -5.92
CA LEU A 60 18.28 19.60 -6.77
C LEU A 60 18.04 19.05 -8.18
N ARG A 61 19.04 18.37 -8.74
CA ARG A 61 19.02 17.74 -10.07
C ARG A 61 19.31 16.25 -9.94
N SER A 62 18.42 15.44 -10.51
CA SER A 62 18.55 13.98 -10.57
C SER A 62 19.42 13.48 -11.73
N ILE A 63 20.10 14.38 -12.42
CA ILE A 63 21.00 14.09 -13.54
C ILE A 63 22.25 14.97 -13.46
N GLY A 64 23.27 14.61 -14.24
CA GLY A 64 24.53 15.34 -14.28
C GLY A 64 25.40 15.08 -13.06
N ASN A 65 26.30 16.02 -12.78
CA ASN A 65 27.32 15.81 -11.76
C ASN A 65 26.77 15.77 -10.34
N GLU A 66 25.70 16.51 -10.03
CA GLU A 66 25.11 16.46 -8.69
C GLU A 66 24.71 15.03 -8.33
N PHE A 67 23.96 14.35 -9.19
CA PHE A 67 23.58 12.95 -8.94
C PHE A 67 24.80 12.04 -8.72
N SER A 68 25.78 12.09 -9.64
CA SER A 68 27.00 11.28 -9.54
C SER A 68 27.85 11.60 -8.29
N HIS A 69 27.93 12.88 -7.92
CA HIS A 69 28.72 13.36 -6.79
C HIS A 69 28.09 12.94 -5.44
N GLU A 70 26.81 13.24 -5.26
CA GLU A 70 26.12 12.93 -4.00
C GLU A 70 25.95 11.43 -3.80
N LEU A 71 25.82 10.66 -4.88
CA LEU A 71 25.90 9.20 -4.82
C LEU A 71 27.31 8.73 -4.47
N GLY A 72 28.35 9.35 -5.02
CA GLY A 72 29.75 9.08 -4.70
C GLY A 72 30.08 9.18 -3.22
N HIS A 73 29.48 10.13 -2.50
CA HIS A 73 29.62 10.23 -1.04
C HIS A 73 29.12 8.99 -0.28
N ASN A 74 28.07 8.32 -0.77
CA ASN A 74 27.60 7.07 -0.18
C ASN A 74 28.60 5.91 -0.37
N PHE A 75 29.42 5.99 -1.43
CA PHE A 75 30.46 5.01 -1.74
C PHE A 75 31.77 5.25 -0.97
N GLY A 76 31.76 6.16 0.01
CA GLY A 76 32.94 6.50 0.81
C GLY A 76 33.93 7.43 0.09
N LEU A 77 33.51 8.10 -0.98
CA LEU A 77 34.34 9.08 -1.66
C LEU A 77 34.26 10.45 -0.97
N GLY A 78 35.42 11.05 -0.73
CA GLY A 78 35.54 12.48 -0.41
C GLY A 78 35.72 13.32 -1.68
N HIS A 79 35.93 14.63 -1.52
CA HIS A 79 36.24 15.52 -2.63
C HIS A 79 37.68 15.34 -3.11
N TYR A 80 37.88 15.46 -4.42
CA TYR A 80 39.19 15.32 -5.09
C TYR A 80 40.00 14.07 -4.66
N PRO A 81 39.38 12.87 -4.74
CA PRO A 81 40.01 11.65 -4.26
C PRO A 81 41.26 11.33 -5.08
N GLY A 82 42.40 11.15 -4.39
CA GLY A 82 43.68 10.85 -5.04
C GLY A 82 44.38 12.06 -5.68
N GLY A 83 43.94 13.30 -5.41
CA GLY A 83 44.55 14.50 -5.98
C GLY A 83 44.50 14.51 -7.51
N PHE A 84 45.45 15.15 -8.18
CA PHE A 84 45.49 15.24 -9.64
C PHE A 84 45.45 13.86 -10.33
N ASP A 85 46.16 12.87 -9.76
CA ASP A 85 46.29 11.54 -10.35
C ASP A 85 45.03 10.68 -10.20
N GLY A 86 44.19 10.94 -9.19
CA GLY A 86 42.91 10.25 -9.02
C GLY A 86 41.70 11.01 -9.55
N ALA A 87 41.72 12.34 -9.48
CA ALA A 87 40.59 13.22 -9.77
C ALA A 87 40.38 13.52 -11.26
N ILE A 88 41.41 13.39 -12.09
CA ILE A 88 41.38 13.83 -13.49
C ILE A 88 41.47 12.61 -14.42
N ASN A 89 40.58 12.53 -15.41
CA ASN A 89 40.67 11.52 -16.47
C ASN A 89 41.87 11.79 -17.37
N ARG A 90 42.57 10.73 -17.80
CA ARG A 90 43.88 10.83 -18.44
C ARG A 90 43.94 10.23 -19.86
N PRO A 91 44.99 10.57 -20.63
CA PRO A 91 45.31 9.86 -21.87
C PRO A 91 45.83 8.44 -21.60
N ALA A 92 45.75 7.58 -22.63
CA ALA A 92 46.04 6.15 -22.52
C ALA A 92 47.47 5.77 -22.06
N ASN A 93 48.42 6.70 -22.14
CA ASN A 93 49.80 6.50 -21.69
C ASN A 93 50.04 6.91 -20.22
N GLU A 94 48.99 7.34 -19.52
CA GLU A 94 49.03 7.76 -18.12
C GLU A 94 48.16 6.85 -17.24
N VAL A 95 48.43 6.85 -15.93
CA VAL A 95 47.57 6.19 -14.93
C VAL A 95 46.19 6.86 -14.90
N ASN A 96 45.18 6.17 -14.36
CA ASN A 96 43.83 6.73 -14.23
C ASN A 96 43.15 7.08 -15.58
N SER A 97 43.52 6.34 -16.65
CA SER A 97 42.91 6.43 -17.97
C SER A 97 41.95 5.28 -18.23
N THR A 98 40.73 5.59 -18.67
CA THR A 98 39.76 4.63 -19.22
C THR A 98 38.75 5.36 -20.09
N TRP A 99 38.01 4.61 -20.92
CA TRP A 99 36.76 5.06 -21.53
C TRP A 99 35.60 4.28 -20.93
N GLY A 100 34.45 4.93 -20.80
CA GLY A 100 33.22 4.24 -20.41
C GLY A 100 32.73 3.30 -21.52
N TRP A 101 31.84 2.39 -21.15
CA TRP A 101 31.19 1.45 -22.06
C TRP A 101 29.68 1.50 -21.86
N ASP A 102 28.94 1.71 -22.94
CA ASP A 102 27.48 1.56 -22.97
C ASP A 102 27.14 0.24 -23.67
N VAL A 103 26.72 -0.76 -22.88
CA VAL A 103 26.39 -2.09 -23.37
C VAL A 103 25.14 -2.09 -24.27
N HIS A 104 24.16 -1.24 -23.97
CA HIS A 104 22.91 -1.20 -24.73
C HIS A 104 23.08 -0.53 -26.10
N GLN A 105 23.99 0.44 -26.19
CA GLN A 105 24.32 1.08 -27.46
C GLN A 105 25.51 0.44 -28.17
N ASN A 106 26.21 -0.50 -27.52
CA ASN A 106 27.44 -1.13 -27.99
C ASN A 106 28.49 -0.08 -28.40
N LYS A 107 28.72 0.92 -27.52
CA LYS A 107 29.57 2.09 -27.81
C LYS A 107 30.46 2.46 -26.64
N PHE A 108 31.66 2.92 -26.96
CA PHE A 108 32.52 3.59 -25.99
C PHE A 108 32.03 5.01 -25.69
N ILE A 109 32.26 5.42 -24.44
CA ILE A 109 32.05 6.77 -23.92
C ILE A 109 33.43 7.38 -23.65
N PRO A 110 33.93 8.27 -24.53
CA PRO A 110 35.22 8.91 -24.32
C PRO A 110 35.25 9.74 -23.02
N ASN A 111 36.42 9.84 -22.41
CA ASN A 111 36.67 10.56 -21.16
C ASN A 111 37.06 12.04 -21.34
N PHE A 112 36.88 12.57 -22.54
CA PHE A 112 37.10 13.96 -22.94
C PHE A 112 35.87 14.56 -23.60
N GLU A 113 35.80 15.87 -23.67
CA GLU A 113 34.67 16.58 -24.27
C GLU A 113 34.60 16.45 -25.80
N LYS A 114 33.38 16.57 -26.34
CA LYS A 114 33.15 16.53 -27.79
C LYS A 114 33.70 17.76 -28.52
N SER A 115 33.77 18.91 -27.85
CA SER A 115 34.30 20.15 -28.39
C SER A 115 35.82 20.10 -28.53
N ILE A 116 36.36 20.84 -29.50
CA ILE A 116 37.79 21.10 -29.63
C ILE A 116 38.05 22.48 -29.04
N THR A 117 38.59 22.53 -27.83
CA THR A 117 38.91 23.76 -27.10
C THR A 117 40.41 24.03 -27.04
N ASN A 118 41.24 22.99 -27.22
CA ASN A 118 42.69 22.99 -26.98
C ASN A 118 43.07 23.36 -25.54
N GLU A 119 42.13 23.25 -24.60
CA GLU A 119 42.38 23.50 -23.19
C GLU A 119 42.92 22.25 -22.50
N ASP A 120 43.89 22.46 -21.63
CA ASP A 120 44.40 21.41 -20.75
C ASP A 120 43.47 21.25 -19.54
N MET A 121 43.45 20.05 -18.95
CA MET A 121 42.74 19.81 -17.70
C MET A 121 43.72 19.85 -16.53
N CYS A 122 43.50 20.79 -15.61
CA CYS A 122 44.44 21.08 -14.53
C CYS A 122 43.80 20.94 -13.14
N TYR A 123 44.61 20.54 -12.16
CA TYR A 123 44.30 20.60 -10.73
C TYR A 123 45.59 20.76 -9.93
N GLN A 124 45.61 21.72 -8.99
CA GLN A 124 46.75 22.02 -8.09
C GLN A 124 48.12 22.05 -8.81
N ASP A 125 48.28 23.02 -9.72
CA ASP A 125 49.49 23.28 -10.52
C ASP A 125 49.94 22.17 -11.50
N GLN A 126 49.20 21.07 -11.58
CA GLN A 126 49.45 19.98 -12.52
C GLN A 126 48.38 19.96 -13.62
N CYS A 127 48.78 19.64 -14.85
CA CYS A 127 47.91 19.65 -16.02
C CYS A 127 48.17 18.44 -16.91
N THR A 128 47.11 17.95 -17.56
CA THR A 128 47.19 16.95 -18.63
C THR A 128 46.73 17.58 -19.93
N SER A 129 47.50 17.37 -21.00
CA SER A 129 47.24 17.99 -22.29
C SER A 129 46.04 17.38 -22.99
N SER A 130 45.30 18.21 -23.73
CA SER A 130 44.16 17.76 -24.53
C SER A 130 44.50 16.65 -25.54
N PHE A 131 43.54 15.76 -25.83
CA PHE A 131 43.65 14.72 -26.86
C PHE A 131 43.13 15.25 -28.20
N TYR A 132 44.02 15.52 -29.16
CA TYR A 132 43.65 16.16 -30.44
C TYR A 132 42.81 17.44 -30.26
N GLY A 133 43.10 18.22 -29.20
CA GLY A 133 42.38 19.45 -28.85
C GLY A 133 41.09 19.24 -28.06
N HIS A 134 40.70 17.99 -27.76
CA HIS A 134 39.60 17.66 -26.85
C HIS A 134 40.08 17.63 -25.40
N ARG A 135 39.50 18.49 -24.55
CA ARG A 135 39.85 18.58 -23.13
C ARG A 135 39.35 17.35 -22.36
N PHE A 136 40.22 16.77 -21.52
CA PHE A 136 39.82 15.71 -20.59
C PHE A 136 38.89 16.22 -19.49
N SER A 137 38.03 15.34 -18.97
CA SER A 137 37.12 15.66 -17.86
C SER A 137 37.71 15.36 -16.48
N ALA A 138 37.18 15.99 -15.43
CA ALA A 138 37.36 15.52 -14.05
C ALA A 138 36.38 14.39 -13.72
N GLY A 139 36.72 13.59 -12.71
CA GLY A 139 35.81 12.65 -12.06
C GLY A 139 34.66 13.35 -11.33
N ALA A 140 33.65 12.59 -10.93
CA ALA A 140 32.42 13.14 -10.38
C ALA A 140 32.64 13.86 -9.04
N MET A 141 33.67 13.44 -8.28
CA MET A 141 34.00 14.01 -6.97
C MET A 141 34.90 15.25 -7.06
N SER A 142 35.17 15.72 -8.27
CA SER A 142 36.23 16.69 -8.57
C SER A 142 35.77 17.81 -9.52
N GLY A 143 34.46 18.04 -9.59
CA GLY A 143 33.87 19.06 -10.48
C GLY A 143 33.74 18.60 -11.94
N GLY A 144 33.68 17.29 -12.19
CA GLY A 144 33.38 16.74 -13.50
C GLY A 144 31.98 17.12 -14.01
N TRP A 145 31.69 16.76 -15.25
CA TRP A 145 30.40 16.98 -15.87
C TRP A 145 30.02 15.85 -16.82
N ALA A 146 28.72 15.76 -17.11
CA ALA A 146 28.17 14.84 -18.09
C ALA A 146 28.74 15.14 -19.49
N LEU A 147 29.34 14.13 -20.13
CA LEU A 147 29.89 14.21 -21.48
C LEU A 147 28.86 13.68 -22.51
N TYR A 148 28.98 12.39 -22.87
CA TYR A 148 28.12 11.72 -23.84
C TYR A 148 26.96 10.96 -23.19
N ASN A 149 26.98 10.84 -21.86
CA ASN A 149 25.92 10.27 -21.03
C ASN A 149 25.40 11.36 -20.08
N ARG A 150 24.16 11.23 -19.58
CA ARG A 150 23.55 12.21 -18.66
C ARG A 150 24.21 12.23 -17.27
N TYR A 151 25.07 11.28 -16.94
CA TYR A 151 25.81 11.22 -15.68
C TYR A 151 27.30 11.46 -15.91
N THR A 152 27.99 11.96 -14.87
CA THR A 152 29.43 12.21 -14.94
C THR A 152 30.20 10.89 -14.87
N LEU A 153 31.22 10.76 -15.71
CA LEU A 153 32.10 9.60 -15.71
C LEU A 153 33.01 9.62 -14.48
N HIS A 154 32.92 8.59 -13.64
CA HIS A 154 33.89 8.37 -12.56
C HIS A 154 35.25 7.99 -13.15
N THR A 155 36.33 8.47 -12.53
CA THR A 155 37.70 8.09 -12.91
C THR A 155 37.99 6.65 -12.47
N PRO A 156 38.98 5.95 -13.05
CA PRO A 156 39.39 4.62 -12.57
C PRO A 156 39.69 4.56 -11.06
N TYR A 157 40.29 5.60 -10.50
CA TYR A 157 40.56 5.71 -9.07
C TYR A 157 39.26 5.76 -8.24
N GLU A 158 38.27 6.56 -8.67
CA GLU A 158 36.95 6.58 -8.06
C GLU A 158 36.24 5.22 -8.21
N LEU A 159 36.25 4.65 -9.42
CA LEU A 159 35.62 3.35 -9.72
C LEU A 159 36.17 2.21 -8.88
N ASN A 160 37.48 2.15 -8.65
CA ASN A 160 38.07 1.12 -7.78
C ASN A 160 37.53 1.19 -6.35
N LYS A 161 37.35 2.40 -5.80
CA LYS A 161 36.77 2.57 -4.46
C LYS A 161 35.29 2.23 -4.44
N ILE A 162 34.55 2.58 -5.49
CA ILE A 162 33.13 2.24 -5.65
C ILE A 162 32.95 0.72 -5.72
N GLN A 163 33.79 0.03 -6.47
CA GLN A 163 33.78 -1.44 -6.55
C GLN A 163 34.04 -2.06 -5.17
N ASN A 164 35.10 -1.65 -4.48
CA ASN A 164 35.40 -2.12 -3.13
C ASN A 164 34.25 -1.85 -2.14
N PHE A 165 33.56 -0.71 -2.28
CA PHE A 165 32.38 -0.40 -1.49
C PHE A 165 31.28 -1.43 -1.72
N PHE A 166 30.92 -1.74 -2.97
CA PHE A 166 29.87 -2.71 -3.27
C PHE A 166 30.23 -4.12 -2.83
N GLU A 167 31.48 -4.57 -3.05
CA GLU A 167 31.97 -5.87 -2.59
C GLU A 167 31.94 -6.00 -1.06
N SER A 168 32.08 -4.89 -0.33
CA SER A 168 32.01 -4.87 1.14
C SER A 168 30.58 -4.82 1.72
N LYS A 169 29.55 -4.70 0.88
CA LYS A 169 28.16 -4.52 1.31
C LYS A 169 27.34 -5.77 1.06
N THR A 170 26.36 -5.97 1.94
CA THR A 170 25.40 -7.06 1.77
C THR A 170 24.41 -6.70 0.67
N ILE A 171 23.76 -7.72 0.10
CA ILE A 171 22.63 -7.57 -0.81
C ILE A 171 21.39 -8.22 -0.21
N PHE A 172 20.24 -7.67 -0.53
CA PHE A 172 18.94 -8.34 -0.36
C PHE A 172 18.90 -9.55 -1.30
N SER A 173 18.69 -10.74 -0.75
CA SER A 173 18.78 -12.01 -1.48
C SER A 173 17.62 -12.92 -1.05
N PRO A 174 16.50 -12.93 -1.78
CA PRO A 174 15.32 -13.73 -1.45
C PRO A 174 15.63 -15.24 -1.35
N GLU A 175 16.55 -15.72 -2.20
CA GLU A 175 16.99 -17.12 -2.25
C GLU A 175 17.94 -17.51 -1.11
N SER A 176 18.53 -16.53 -0.42
CA SER A 176 19.40 -16.80 0.73
C SER A 176 18.59 -17.29 1.92
N SER A 177 19.12 -18.26 2.66
CA SER A 177 18.50 -18.80 3.87
C SER A 177 18.27 -17.73 4.95
N THR A 178 19.04 -16.64 4.92
CA THR A 178 18.99 -15.49 5.83
C THR A 178 18.25 -14.28 5.24
N GLY A 179 17.88 -14.34 3.95
CA GLY A 179 17.35 -13.20 3.19
C GLY A 179 18.41 -12.19 2.73
N PHE A 180 19.67 -12.38 3.09
CA PHE A 180 20.79 -11.52 2.69
C PHE A 180 22.01 -12.34 2.27
N SER A 181 22.84 -11.75 1.43
CA SER A 181 24.11 -12.36 1.03
C SER A 181 25.25 -11.34 1.05
N LEU A 182 26.47 -11.79 1.32
CA LEU A 182 27.69 -10.99 1.27
C LEU A 182 28.78 -11.74 0.49
N TRP A 183 29.59 -11.01 -0.28
CA TRP A 183 30.72 -11.58 -1.00
C TRP A 183 31.79 -12.07 -0.01
N ASP A 184 32.23 -13.33 -0.13
CA ASP A 184 33.40 -13.85 0.58
C ASP A 184 34.57 -14.02 -0.39
N ASP A 185 35.61 -13.20 -0.23
CA ASP A 185 36.82 -13.23 -1.07
C ASP A 185 37.60 -14.55 -0.98
N ARG A 186 37.47 -15.30 0.11
CA ARG A 186 38.12 -16.62 0.23
C ARG A 186 37.42 -17.67 -0.62
N THR A 187 36.09 -17.63 -0.69
CA THR A 187 35.30 -18.61 -1.46
C THR A 187 34.93 -18.11 -2.85
N GLN A 188 35.22 -16.84 -3.16
CA GLN A 188 34.90 -16.18 -4.43
C GLN A 188 33.41 -16.36 -4.81
N SER A 189 32.52 -16.24 -3.82
CA SER A 189 31.08 -16.42 -4.02
C SER A 189 30.27 -15.67 -2.97
N MET A 190 29.00 -15.40 -3.28
CA MET A 190 28.04 -14.84 -2.34
C MET A 190 27.68 -15.88 -1.27
N GLN A 191 27.82 -15.52 0.00
CA GLN A 191 27.52 -16.36 1.15
C GLN A 191 26.33 -15.79 1.95
N PRO A 192 25.49 -16.63 2.58
CA PRO A 192 24.43 -16.15 3.46
C PRO A 192 24.97 -15.23 4.56
N TRP A 193 24.28 -14.12 4.82
CA TRP A 193 24.69 -13.13 5.82
C TRP A 193 23.57 -12.86 6.82
N HIS A 194 23.86 -12.98 8.12
CA HIS A 194 22.85 -12.80 9.17
C HIS A 194 22.64 -11.32 9.49
N ASN A 195 21.44 -10.81 9.24
CA ASN A 195 21.03 -9.46 9.62
C ASN A 195 20.60 -9.41 11.09
N LEU A 196 21.58 -9.22 11.97
CA LEU A 196 21.37 -9.15 13.41
C LEU A 196 21.09 -7.71 13.84
N ILE A 197 19.96 -7.51 14.53
CA ILE A 197 19.55 -6.22 15.08
C ILE A 197 19.46 -6.34 16.59
N ILE A 198 19.95 -5.32 17.30
CA ILE A 198 19.85 -5.24 18.75
C ILE A 198 18.37 -5.11 19.12
N ASP A 199 17.89 -6.01 19.97
CA ASP A 199 16.60 -5.94 20.63
C ASP A 199 16.79 -5.36 22.03
N ASP A 200 16.72 -4.04 22.14
CA ASP A 200 16.79 -3.28 23.39
C ASP A 200 15.41 -2.75 23.84
N LEU A 201 14.34 -3.45 23.42
CA LEU A 201 12.97 -3.15 23.81
C LEU A 201 12.69 -3.51 25.27
N ALA A 202 13.34 -4.56 25.78
CA ALA A 202 13.34 -4.90 27.20
C ALA A 202 14.58 -4.29 27.89
N GLU A 203 14.38 -3.58 29.00
CA GLU A 203 15.43 -2.86 29.76
C GLU A 203 16.64 -3.71 30.22
N VAL A 204 16.61 -5.04 30.10
CA VAL A 204 17.47 -5.93 30.90
C VAL A 204 18.35 -6.90 30.09
N SER A 205 18.29 -6.94 28.75
CA SER A 205 19.21 -7.78 27.97
C SER A 205 19.52 -7.22 26.59
N TYR A 206 20.82 -7.08 26.28
CA TYR A 206 21.31 -6.89 24.91
C TYR A 206 21.19 -8.21 24.15
N ASN A 207 19.98 -8.54 23.71
CA ASN A 207 19.77 -9.67 22.81
C ASN A 207 19.90 -9.18 21.36
N GLU A 208 20.42 -10.03 20.50
CA GLU A 208 20.39 -9.81 19.06
C GLU A 208 19.27 -10.67 18.47
N VAL A 209 18.44 -10.06 17.63
CA VAL A 209 17.38 -10.74 16.89
C VAL A 209 17.76 -10.76 15.43
N GLU A 210 17.71 -11.95 14.83
CA GLU A 210 17.87 -12.09 13.39
C GLU A 210 16.63 -11.57 12.67
N ARG A 211 16.83 -10.61 11.77
CA ARG A 211 15.78 -9.98 10.98
C ARG A 211 15.87 -10.47 9.54
N LYS A 212 15.09 -11.52 9.27
CA LYS A 212 14.88 -12.08 7.93
C LYS A 212 13.54 -11.62 7.37
N PRO A 213 13.49 -10.99 6.17
CA PRO A 213 12.23 -10.70 5.51
C PRO A 213 11.52 -12.00 5.12
N TYR A 214 10.20 -12.07 5.32
CA TYR A 214 9.41 -13.21 4.83
C TYR A 214 9.03 -13.04 3.35
N LYS A 215 9.02 -11.81 2.83
CA LYS A 215 8.96 -11.48 1.40
C LYS A 215 9.88 -10.30 1.08
N GLN A 216 10.44 -10.32 -0.12
CA GLN A 216 11.29 -9.27 -0.67
C GLN A 216 10.87 -9.00 -2.11
N GLY A 217 11.10 -7.78 -2.58
CA GLY A 217 10.75 -7.36 -3.93
C GLY A 217 9.26 -7.20 -4.18
N VAL A 218 8.47 -7.05 -3.11
CA VAL A 218 7.01 -6.83 -3.19
C VAL A 218 6.68 -5.35 -3.06
N ALA A 219 5.50 -4.95 -3.51
CA ALA A 219 4.99 -3.60 -3.27
C ALA A 219 4.70 -3.41 -1.77
N VAL A 220 5.10 -2.26 -1.21
CA VAL A 220 5.03 -1.95 0.22
C VAL A 220 4.40 -0.60 0.50
N ALA A 221 3.54 -0.56 1.52
CA ALA A 221 3.17 0.65 2.24
C ALA A 221 4.16 0.86 3.39
N THR A 222 5.06 1.83 3.25
CA THR A 222 6.01 2.23 4.29
C THR A 222 5.39 3.26 5.21
N LEU A 223 5.13 2.87 6.45
CA LEU A 223 4.59 3.72 7.50
C LEU A 223 5.72 4.34 8.29
N VAL A 224 5.69 5.67 8.44
CA VAL A 224 6.71 6.44 9.16
C VAL A 224 6.07 7.49 10.06
N GLY A 225 6.77 7.86 11.13
CA GLY A 225 6.35 8.96 11.98
C GLY A 225 7.09 9.02 13.30
N TYR A 226 6.50 9.73 14.25
CA TYR A 226 7.04 9.93 15.58
C TYR A 226 6.07 9.47 16.64
N TYR A 227 6.59 8.93 17.74
CA TYR A 227 5.79 8.61 18.91
C TYR A 227 6.54 8.93 20.19
N ASP A 228 5.79 9.30 21.22
CA ASP A 228 6.32 9.58 22.54
C ASP A 228 5.82 8.55 23.56
N PRO A 229 6.64 7.56 23.93
CA PRO A 229 6.26 6.59 24.94
C PRO A 229 6.04 7.24 26.32
N ASP A 230 6.66 8.38 26.61
CA ASP A 230 6.48 9.11 27.87
C ASP A 230 5.22 9.98 27.87
N LYS A 231 4.47 10.05 26.76
CA LYS A 231 3.21 10.80 26.62
C LYS A 231 3.33 12.30 26.91
N ARG A 232 4.51 12.90 26.72
CA ARG A 232 4.78 14.34 26.93
C ARG A 232 4.51 15.18 25.69
N LEU A 233 4.61 14.59 24.51
CA LEU A 233 4.39 15.19 23.21
C LEU A 233 3.39 14.34 22.41
N SER A 234 2.65 14.99 21.51
CA SER A 234 1.70 14.28 20.65
C SER A 234 2.42 13.42 19.62
N SER A 235 2.15 12.11 19.66
CA SER A 235 2.54 11.16 18.62
C SER A 235 1.85 11.47 17.29
N TYR A 236 2.48 11.11 16.16
CA TYR A 236 1.96 11.40 14.83
C TYR A 236 2.41 10.36 13.80
N ILE A 237 1.43 9.80 13.08
CA ILE A 237 1.64 8.90 11.95
C ILE A 237 1.48 9.70 10.65
N TYR A 238 2.52 9.72 9.82
CA TYR A 238 2.45 10.41 8.52
C TYR A 238 1.64 9.57 7.52
N PRO A 239 1.13 10.20 6.44
CA PRO A 239 0.57 9.44 5.32
C PRO A 239 1.52 8.35 4.86
N ALA A 240 0.98 7.18 4.53
CA ALA A 240 1.75 6.05 4.02
C ALA A 240 2.55 6.46 2.79
N LEU A 241 3.81 6.02 2.73
CA LEU A 241 4.61 6.08 1.51
C LEU A 241 4.39 4.78 0.75
N HIS A 242 4.22 4.84 -0.56
CA HIS A 242 3.94 3.67 -1.37
C HIS A 242 5.15 3.35 -2.25
N GLY A 243 5.74 2.18 -2.05
CA GLY A 243 6.90 1.67 -2.78
C GLY A 243 6.54 0.47 -3.63
N SER A 244 7.07 0.41 -4.85
CA SER A 244 6.79 -0.69 -5.79
C SER A 244 7.64 -1.94 -5.51
N PHE A 245 8.69 -1.81 -4.69
CA PHE A 245 9.66 -2.85 -4.38
C PHE A 245 10.24 -2.62 -2.97
N GLY A 246 10.08 -3.60 -2.09
CA GLY A 246 10.59 -3.54 -0.72
C GLY A 246 10.59 -4.90 -0.04
N ALA A 247 11.04 -4.90 1.21
CA ALA A 247 11.08 -6.06 2.09
C ALA A 247 10.09 -5.90 3.25
N VAL A 248 9.39 -6.99 3.60
CA VAL A 248 8.40 -7.04 4.69
C VAL A 248 8.77 -8.14 5.69
N TYR A 249 8.43 -7.90 6.96
CA TYR A 249 8.91 -8.68 8.09
C TYR A 249 7.74 -9.01 9.01
N GLU A 250 7.77 -10.21 9.61
CA GLU A 250 6.97 -10.50 10.80
C GLU A 250 7.66 -9.88 12.02
N ASP A 251 6.92 -9.57 13.08
CA ASP A 251 7.53 -9.09 14.31
C ASP A 251 8.05 -10.27 15.15
N ASN A 252 9.34 -10.27 15.44
CA ASN A 252 10.00 -11.25 16.30
C ASN A 252 10.81 -10.59 17.41
N PHE A 253 10.48 -9.35 17.71
CA PHE A 253 11.08 -8.55 18.76
C PHE A 253 10.46 -8.91 20.11
N THR A 254 11.17 -8.59 21.20
CA THR A 254 10.64 -8.76 22.55
C THR A 254 9.36 -7.93 22.71
N VAL A 255 8.33 -8.55 23.31
CA VAL A 255 7.05 -7.90 23.57
C VAL A 255 7.27 -6.63 24.37
N SER A 256 6.74 -5.52 23.85
CA SER A 256 6.82 -4.21 24.45
C SER A 256 5.45 -3.71 24.87
N SER A 257 5.40 -2.84 25.88
CA SER A 257 4.16 -2.14 26.22
C SER A 257 3.77 -1.09 25.17
N CYS A 258 4.68 -0.75 24.26
CA CYS A 258 4.42 0.09 23.09
C CYS A 258 4.44 -0.72 21.80
N GLN A 259 3.39 -0.60 21.00
CA GLN A 259 3.21 -1.32 19.76
C GLN A 259 2.48 -0.49 18.71
N MET A 260 2.75 -0.79 17.44
CA MET A 260 1.99 -0.28 16.30
C MET A 260 1.11 -1.40 15.73
N ASN A 261 -0.20 -1.15 15.68
CA ASN A 261 -1.16 -2.04 15.03
C ASN A 261 -1.51 -1.48 13.66
N VAL A 262 -1.39 -2.30 12.63
CA VAL A 262 -1.83 -1.99 11.26
C VAL A 262 -2.97 -2.91 10.89
N PHE A 263 -4.12 -2.31 10.58
CA PHE A 263 -5.31 -3.03 10.17
C PHE A 263 -5.33 -3.18 8.65
N THR A 264 -5.48 -4.42 8.19
CA THR A 264 -5.45 -4.77 6.77
C THR A 264 -6.74 -5.49 6.39
N ARG A 265 -7.15 -5.42 5.12
CA ARG A 265 -8.37 -6.12 4.65
C ARG A 265 -8.12 -7.60 4.39
N ASN A 266 -6.92 -7.94 3.93
CA ASN A 266 -6.59 -9.28 3.45
C ASN A 266 -5.50 -9.99 4.29
N GLY A 267 -5.15 -9.47 5.47
CA GLY A 267 -4.05 -9.99 6.28
C GLY A 267 -4.22 -9.86 7.79
N GLY A 268 -5.44 -9.60 8.28
CA GLY A 268 -5.72 -9.36 9.70
C GLY A 268 -5.03 -8.11 10.25
N THR A 269 -4.85 -8.08 11.57
CA THR A 269 -4.07 -7.05 12.25
C THR A 269 -2.60 -7.45 12.28
N ARG A 270 -1.72 -6.54 11.84
CA ARG A 270 -0.27 -6.70 11.93
C ARG A 270 0.27 -5.85 13.06
N THR A 271 0.95 -6.46 14.02
CA THR A 271 1.43 -5.81 15.23
C THR A 271 2.95 -5.79 15.26
N PHE A 272 3.51 -4.61 15.55
CA PHE A 272 4.96 -4.38 15.56
C PHE A 272 5.37 -3.77 16.90
N ASN A 273 6.32 -4.41 17.58
CA ASN A 273 6.81 -3.93 18.86
C ASN A 273 7.68 -2.68 18.66
N LEU A 274 7.49 -1.68 19.52
CA LEU A 274 8.20 -0.40 19.53
C LEU A 274 8.86 -0.16 20.89
N HIS A 275 9.90 0.67 20.96
CA HIS A 275 10.54 1.00 22.24
C HIS A 275 9.56 1.68 23.22
N SER A 276 9.38 1.10 24.40
CA SER A 276 8.53 1.63 25.49
C SER A 276 9.17 2.79 26.28
N ARG A 277 10.33 3.27 25.86
CA ARG A 277 11.05 4.41 26.44
C ARG A 277 11.60 5.31 25.35
N ARG A 278 11.85 6.58 25.67
CA ARG A 278 12.61 7.45 24.78
C ARG A 278 14.04 6.93 24.60
N LEU A 279 14.46 6.75 23.36
CA LEU A 279 15.82 6.33 23.00
C LEU A 279 16.84 7.46 23.18
N GLU A 280 16.38 8.71 23.07
CA GLU A 280 17.18 9.90 23.25
C GLU A 280 16.47 10.89 24.18
N SER A 281 17.18 11.36 25.21
CA SER A 281 16.61 12.31 26.18
C SER A 281 16.12 13.57 25.48
N GLY A 282 14.86 13.93 25.72
CA GLY A 282 14.24 15.14 25.15
C GLY A 282 13.62 14.97 23.75
N TYR A 283 13.83 13.85 23.08
CA TYR A 283 13.29 13.61 21.73
C TYR A 283 12.24 12.49 21.71
N MET A 284 11.29 12.57 20.77
CA MET A 284 10.38 11.46 20.46
C MET A 284 11.16 10.35 19.75
N ASN A 285 10.64 9.13 19.74
CA ASN A 285 11.18 8.06 18.91
C ASN A 285 10.60 8.18 17.48
N ARG A 286 11.32 7.63 16.50
CA ARG A 286 10.83 7.40 15.14
C ARG A 286 10.34 5.96 15.03
N PHE A 287 9.33 5.74 14.19
CA PHE A 287 8.99 4.41 13.71
C PHE A 287 9.05 4.36 12.18
N HIS A 288 9.28 3.16 11.65
CA HIS A 288 9.44 2.90 10.21
C HIS A 288 9.15 1.43 9.93
N ILE A 289 8.02 1.13 9.30
CA ILE A 289 7.51 -0.24 9.10
C ILE A 289 7.02 -0.40 7.67
N ASN A 290 7.38 -1.50 7.02
CA ASN A 290 6.83 -1.89 5.71
C ASN A 290 5.68 -2.89 5.90
N ILE A 291 4.57 -2.65 5.22
CA ILE A 291 3.44 -3.56 5.09
C ILE A 291 3.25 -3.89 3.62
N GLU A 292 2.95 -5.13 3.28
CA GLU A 292 2.68 -5.52 1.91
C GLU A 292 1.39 -4.83 1.39
N GLU A 293 1.47 -4.15 0.25
CA GLU A 293 0.33 -3.45 -0.37
C GLU A 293 -0.84 -4.40 -0.68
N ALA A 294 -0.54 -5.65 -1.05
CA ALA A 294 -1.55 -6.67 -1.35
C ALA A 294 -2.44 -7.03 -0.14
N LEU A 295 -2.01 -6.69 1.09
CA LEU A 295 -2.83 -6.86 2.28
C LEU A 295 -3.92 -5.78 2.41
N GLU A 296 -3.83 -4.70 1.62
CA GLU A 296 -4.72 -3.54 1.65
C GLU A 296 -4.80 -2.91 3.06
N PRO A 297 -3.69 -2.35 3.58
CA PRO A 297 -3.70 -1.64 4.86
C PRO A 297 -4.61 -0.41 4.77
N TYR A 298 -5.55 -0.28 5.72
CA TYR A 298 -6.56 0.79 5.71
C TYR A 298 -6.53 1.67 6.96
N SER A 299 -5.87 1.24 8.03
CA SER A 299 -5.73 2.03 9.25
C SER A 299 -4.49 1.59 10.03
N ALA A 300 -3.90 2.52 10.78
CA ALA A 300 -2.86 2.19 11.74
C ALA A 300 -3.01 3.01 13.02
N GLU A 301 -2.60 2.42 14.14
CA GLU A 301 -2.56 3.07 15.44
C GLU A 301 -1.31 2.70 16.23
N ILE A 302 -0.94 3.59 17.15
CA ILE A 302 0.12 3.34 18.12
C ILE A 302 -0.51 3.31 19.51
N VAL A 303 -0.23 2.24 20.24
CA VAL A 303 -0.73 1.98 21.59
C VAL A 303 0.46 1.79 22.52
N CYS A 304 0.46 2.49 23.65
CA CYS A 304 1.48 2.39 24.70
C CYS A 304 0.82 2.26 26.08
N ASP A 305 1.16 1.19 26.81
CA ASP A 305 0.56 0.83 28.11
C ASP A 305 -0.98 0.77 28.02
N ASP A 306 -1.48 0.06 27.01
CA ASP A 306 -2.91 -0.08 26.67
C ASP A 306 -3.64 1.23 26.34
N GLU A 307 -2.92 2.35 26.20
CA GLU A 307 -3.47 3.64 25.81
C GLU A 307 -3.10 3.97 24.36
N ARG A 308 -4.12 4.28 23.54
CA ARG A 308 -3.91 4.70 22.16
C ARG A 308 -3.35 6.12 22.10
N LEU A 309 -2.11 6.26 21.61
CA LEU A 309 -1.43 7.55 21.46
C LEU A 309 -1.89 8.32 20.21
N THR A 310 -2.11 7.61 19.10
CA THR A 310 -2.52 8.20 17.82
C THR A 310 -3.06 7.12 16.88
N SER A 311 -3.91 7.51 15.93
CA SER A 311 -4.37 6.64 14.84
C SER A 311 -4.50 7.43 13.55
N VAL A 312 -4.40 6.76 12.40
CA VAL A 312 -4.59 7.37 11.09
C VAL A 312 -5.28 6.38 10.14
N GLU A 313 -6.12 6.90 9.25
CA GLU A 313 -6.62 6.15 8.10
C GLU A 313 -5.53 6.08 7.03
N LEU A 314 -5.28 4.89 6.50
CA LEU A 314 -4.30 4.67 5.45
C LEU A 314 -5.01 4.63 4.10
N LYS A 315 -4.53 5.47 3.18
CA LYS A 315 -4.97 5.45 1.79
C LYS A 315 -4.03 4.53 1.02
N GLY A 316 -4.58 3.78 0.07
CA GLY A 316 -3.78 3.06 -0.91
C GLY A 316 -3.06 4.01 -1.88
N PRO A 317 -2.18 3.48 -2.74
CA PRO A 317 -1.41 4.28 -3.67
C PRO A 317 -2.33 5.04 -4.64
N ALA A 318 -2.08 6.35 -4.79
CA ALA A 318 -2.86 7.21 -5.68
C ALA A 318 -2.65 6.90 -7.17
N HIS A 319 -1.56 6.21 -7.50
CA HIS A 319 -1.15 5.85 -8.85
C HIS A 319 -0.61 4.42 -8.87
N GLU A 320 -0.61 3.81 -10.05
CA GLU A 320 0.05 2.52 -10.25
C GLU A 320 1.54 2.64 -9.90
N LEU A 321 2.04 1.68 -9.13
CA LEU A 321 3.42 1.64 -8.69
C LEU A 321 4.25 0.90 -9.73
N HIS A 322 5.16 1.59 -10.40
CA HIS A 322 6.03 1.00 -11.42
C HIS A 322 7.38 0.62 -10.83
N THR A 323 7.75 -0.66 -10.96
CA THR A 323 9.08 -1.16 -10.63
C THR A 323 9.92 -1.21 -11.90
N SER A 324 11.11 -0.61 -11.87
CA SER A 324 12.16 -0.84 -12.86
C SER A 324 13.32 -1.57 -12.19
N VAL A 325 13.42 -2.88 -12.40
CA VAL A 325 14.62 -3.64 -12.05
C VAL A 325 15.51 -3.61 -13.28
N ILE A 326 16.66 -2.95 -13.16
CA ILE A 326 17.69 -2.99 -14.19
C ILE A 326 18.72 -4.00 -13.73
N THR A 327 18.74 -5.17 -14.34
CA THR A 327 19.86 -6.11 -14.25
C THR A 327 20.92 -5.64 -15.25
N SER A 328 22.15 -5.38 -14.78
CA SER A 328 23.27 -5.16 -15.67
C SER A 328 23.72 -6.51 -16.23
N GLU A 329 23.05 -6.99 -17.28
CA GLU A 329 23.54 -8.11 -18.07
C GLU A 329 24.65 -7.58 -19.00
N GLY A 330 25.87 -7.61 -18.47
CA GLY A 330 27.10 -7.31 -19.17
C GLY A 330 27.95 -8.57 -19.30
N GLY A 331 27.48 -9.51 -20.12
CA GLY A 331 28.09 -10.82 -20.36
C GLY A 331 27.00 -11.88 -20.30
N ASP A 332 27.00 -12.80 -21.25
CA ASP A 332 26.11 -13.97 -21.27
C ASP A 332 26.23 -14.71 -19.92
N VAL A 333 25.36 -14.34 -18.98
CA VAL A 333 24.98 -15.17 -17.87
C VAL A 333 23.71 -15.82 -18.38
N GLU A 334 23.78 -17.11 -18.67
CA GLU A 334 22.56 -17.92 -18.65
C GLU A 334 21.89 -17.61 -17.30
N VAL A 335 20.81 -16.83 -17.31
CA VAL A 335 19.93 -16.77 -16.15
C VAL A 335 19.32 -18.15 -16.12
N ASP A 336 19.99 -19.07 -15.42
CA ASP A 336 19.57 -20.46 -15.28
C ASP A 336 18.07 -20.42 -14.99
N THR A 337 17.29 -21.01 -15.90
CA THR A 337 15.85 -21.11 -15.68
C THR A 337 15.68 -21.89 -14.38
N ASN A 338 15.13 -21.27 -13.35
CA ASN A 338 14.91 -21.91 -12.06
C ASN A 338 13.45 -21.73 -11.66
N ALA A 339 12.73 -22.85 -11.60
CA ALA A 339 11.37 -22.88 -11.08
C ALA A 339 11.42 -22.82 -9.55
N ASN A 340 10.60 -21.96 -8.98
CA ASN A 340 10.36 -21.92 -7.55
C ASN A 340 8.83 -21.97 -7.38
N ALA A 341 8.32 -23.06 -6.82
CA ALA A 341 6.89 -23.31 -6.61
C ALA A 341 6.37 -22.74 -5.27
N GLY A 342 7.25 -22.09 -4.51
CA GLY A 342 6.98 -21.63 -3.15
C GLY A 342 7.19 -22.74 -2.11
N VAL A 343 7.01 -22.38 -0.84
CA VAL A 343 7.09 -23.35 0.27
C VAL A 343 5.87 -24.24 0.33
N ASP A 344 6.03 -25.46 0.87
CA ASP A 344 4.91 -26.36 1.16
C ASP A 344 3.85 -25.68 2.03
N ILE A 345 2.58 -25.94 1.71
CA ILE A 345 1.43 -25.27 2.32
C ILE A 345 0.72 -26.29 3.20
N THR A 346 0.60 -26.00 4.50
CA THR A 346 -0.29 -26.71 5.41
C THR A 346 -1.46 -25.81 5.80
N ALA A 347 -2.69 -26.27 5.60
CA ALA A 347 -3.89 -25.50 5.91
C ALA A 347 -5.03 -26.41 6.40
N PRO A 348 -6.05 -25.88 7.11
CA PRO A 348 -7.28 -26.60 7.32
C PRO A 348 -8.01 -26.84 5.99
N PHE A 349 -8.62 -28.01 5.84
CA PHE A 349 -9.48 -28.28 4.70
C PHE A 349 -10.83 -27.57 4.87
N VAL A 350 -11.08 -26.60 4.00
CA VAL A 350 -12.38 -25.97 3.79
C VAL A 350 -12.89 -26.33 2.39
N ALA A 351 -14.09 -26.91 2.33
CA ALA A 351 -14.72 -27.28 1.07
C ALA A 351 -15.07 -26.04 0.25
N GLY A 352 -14.80 -26.06 -1.06
CA GLY A 352 -15.10 -24.95 -1.94
C GLY A 352 -14.15 -23.73 -1.88
N ARG A 353 -13.22 -23.69 -0.91
CA ARG A 353 -12.20 -22.65 -0.78
C ARG A 353 -11.16 -22.71 -1.90
N PHE A 354 -10.62 -21.55 -2.28
CA PHE A 354 -9.42 -21.47 -3.11
C PHE A 354 -8.17 -21.46 -2.22
N TYR A 355 -7.24 -22.35 -2.51
CA TYR A 355 -5.88 -22.38 -1.98
C TYR A 355 -4.94 -21.84 -3.05
N HIS A 356 -4.15 -20.83 -2.70
CA HIS A 356 -3.29 -20.13 -3.65
C HIS A 356 -1.89 -20.69 -3.59
N LEU A 357 -1.28 -20.91 -4.75
CA LEU A 357 0.15 -21.21 -4.84
C LEU A 357 0.85 -19.98 -5.41
N ASP A 358 2.15 -19.87 -5.16
CA ASP A 358 2.94 -18.73 -5.59
C ASP A 358 4.27 -19.21 -6.18
N GLY A 359 4.40 -19.07 -7.49
CA GLY A 359 5.64 -19.31 -8.21
C GLY A 359 6.32 -18.04 -8.69
N SER A 360 5.94 -16.87 -8.16
CA SER A 360 6.48 -15.58 -8.60
C SER A 360 7.98 -15.42 -8.36
N SER A 361 8.56 -16.19 -7.43
CA SER A 361 10.01 -16.27 -7.21
C SER A 361 10.78 -17.08 -8.27
N SER A 362 10.11 -17.62 -9.29
CA SER A 362 10.80 -18.29 -10.40
C SER A 362 11.63 -17.29 -11.21
N THR A 363 12.79 -17.74 -11.69
CA THR A 363 13.74 -16.90 -12.45
C THR A 363 14.01 -17.49 -13.84
N GLY A 364 14.43 -16.62 -14.77
CA GLY A 364 14.73 -16.94 -16.17
C GLY A 364 14.31 -15.83 -17.13
N GLU A 365 14.85 -15.83 -18.34
CA GLU A 365 14.53 -14.83 -19.38
C GLU A 365 13.13 -15.06 -19.98
N GLY A 366 12.22 -14.09 -19.87
CA GLY A 366 10.91 -14.16 -20.55
C GLY A 366 10.07 -15.40 -20.20
N ILE A 367 10.12 -15.82 -18.94
CA ILE A 367 9.57 -17.10 -18.49
C ILE A 367 8.05 -17.23 -18.65
N SER A 368 7.63 -18.49 -18.86
CA SER A 368 6.24 -18.93 -18.87
C SER A 368 6.00 -20.02 -17.83
N TYR A 369 4.82 -20.00 -17.23
CA TYR A 369 4.45 -20.91 -16.14
C TYR A 369 3.57 -22.06 -16.65
N LYS A 370 3.76 -23.24 -16.06
CA LYS A 370 2.87 -24.38 -16.24
C LYS A 370 2.78 -25.23 -14.99
N TRP A 371 1.65 -25.15 -14.31
CA TRP A 371 1.34 -25.95 -13.13
C TRP A 371 0.62 -27.23 -13.52
N VAL A 372 1.04 -28.36 -12.93
CA VAL A 372 0.52 -29.69 -13.24
C VAL A 372 0.34 -30.50 -11.96
N ILE A 373 -0.86 -31.05 -11.78
CA ILE A 373 -1.15 -32.06 -10.75
C ILE A 373 -1.05 -33.44 -11.39
N LYS A 374 -0.19 -34.30 -10.83
CA LYS A 374 -0.12 -35.71 -11.25
C LYS A 374 -1.13 -36.50 -10.43
N LYS A 375 -2.22 -36.96 -11.07
CA LYS A 375 -3.34 -37.65 -10.41
C LYS A 375 -2.93 -38.81 -9.48
N ASN A 376 -1.91 -39.58 -9.87
CA ASN A 376 -1.44 -40.73 -9.09
C ASN A 376 -0.70 -40.35 -7.79
N ASN A 377 -0.33 -39.08 -7.63
CA ASN A 377 0.41 -38.58 -6.46
C ASN A 377 -0.51 -37.85 -5.47
N VAL A 378 -1.78 -37.65 -5.82
CA VAL A 378 -2.78 -37.07 -4.93
C VAL A 378 -3.23 -38.13 -3.93
N GLN A 379 -3.29 -37.74 -2.67
CA GLN A 379 -3.75 -38.61 -1.58
C GLN A 379 -4.90 -37.93 -0.84
N GLY A 380 -5.85 -38.73 -0.38
CA GLY A 380 -6.94 -38.28 0.48
C GLY A 380 -8.08 -37.52 -0.19
N VAL A 381 -8.06 -37.36 -1.51
CA VAL A 381 -9.18 -36.84 -2.31
C VAL A 381 -9.16 -37.46 -3.70
N ASP A 382 -10.31 -37.59 -4.36
CA ASP A 382 -10.34 -37.95 -5.77
C ASP A 382 -9.67 -36.83 -6.60
N ALA A 383 -8.55 -37.15 -7.23
CA ALA A 383 -7.80 -36.23 -8.07
C ALA A 383 -8.63 -35.66 -9.24
N ALA A 384 -9.71 -36.33 -9.65
CA ALA A 384 -10.61 -35.83 -10.68
C ALA A 384 -11.49 -34.65 -10.20
N ALA A 385 -11.72 -34.53 -8.89
CA ALA A 385 -12.50 -33.44 -8.31
C ALA A 385 -11.69 -32.14 -8.15
N ILE A 386 -10.35 -32.21 -8.15
CA ILE A 386 -9.49 -31.03 -7.93
C ILE A 386 -9.54 -30.09 -9.14
N VAL A 387 -9.88 -28.82 -8.89
CA VAL A 387 -9.89 -27.76 -9.90
C VAL A 387 -8.67 -26.87 -9.73
N LEU A 388 -7.75 -26.94 -10.70
CA LEU A 388 -6.61 -26.01 -10.80
C LEU A 388 -6.95 -24.87 -11.79
N ARG A 389 -7.04 -23.64 -11.29
CA ARG A 389 -7.27 -22.43 -12.08
C ARG A 389 -5.98 -21.64 -12.25
N GLN A 390 -5.92 -20.86 -13.34
CA GLN A 390 -4.78 -19.98 -13.64
C GLN A 390 -3.44 -20.74 -13.71
N ALA A 391 -3.47 -22.00 -14.15
CA ALA A 391 -2.32 -22.91 -14.20
C ALA A 391 -1.16 -22.47 -15.11
N ARG A 392 -1.30 -21.35 -15.82
CA ARG A 392 -0.27 -20.75 -16.68
C ARG A 392 0.21 -19.38 -16.20
N THR A 393 -0.04 -19.08 -14.94
CA THR A 393 0.35 -17.82 -14.29
C THR A 393 1.28 -18.12 -13.11
N ALA A 394 1.96 -17.09 -12.62
CA ALA A 394 2.76 -17.20 -11.41
C ALA A 394 1.93 -17.60 -10.18
N THR A 395 0.64 -17.23 -10.13
CA THR A 395 -0.24 -17.41 -8.96
C THR A 395 -1.46 -18.28 -9.28
N PRO A 396 -1.31 -19.60 -9.46
CA PRO A 396 -2.46 -20.48 -9.70
C PRO A 396 -3.26 -20.69 -8.40
N LYS A 397 -4.48 -21.22 -8.54
CA LYS A 397 -5.35 -21.52 -7.40
C LYS A 397 -5.96 -22.90 -7.52
N ILE A 398 -5.99 -23.63 -6.40
CA ILE A 398 -6.59 -24.96 -6.27
C ILE A 398 -7.91 -24.83 -5.53
N LYS A 399 -8.94 -25.53 -5.99
CA LYS A 399 -10.21 -25.67 -5.30
C LYS A 399 -10.67 -27.12 -5.30
N ILE A 400 -11.14 -27.59 -4.16
CA ILE A 400 -11.88 -28.85 -4.04
C ILE A 400 -13.37 -28.47 -3.91
N PRO A 401 -14.26 -28.90 -4.83
CA PRO A 401 -15.68 -28.56 -4.78
C PRO A 401 -16.38 -29.02 -3.51
N VAL A 402 -17.43 -28.29 -3.12
CA VAL A 402 -18.34 -28.70 -2.03
C VAL A 402 -18.96 -30.06 -2.36
N GLY A 403 -19.06 -30.94 -1.36
CA GLY A 403 -19.56 -32.31 -1.52
C GLY A 403 -18.55 -33.32 -2.07
N THR A 404 -17.26 -32.96 -2.13
CA THR A 404 -16.18 -33.92 -2.45
C THR A 404 -15.79 -34.69 -1.19
N GLU A 405 -15.86 -36.01 -1.24
CA GLU A 405 -15.37 -36.87 -0.16
C GLU A 405 -13.84 -36.75 -0.01
N VAL A 406 -13.37 -36.51 1.21
CA VAL A 406 -11.95 -36.36 1.57
C VAL A 406 -11.61 -37.20 2.80
N SER A 407 -10.35 -37.61 2.95
CA SER A 407 -9.84 -38.24 4.17
C SER A 407 -9.26 -37.23 5.15
N ASP A 408 -8.91 -37.70 6.35
CA ASP A 408 -8.31 -36.93 7.46
C ASP A 408 -7.20 -35.95 7.05
N ILE A 409 -6.37 -36.39 6.09
CA ILE A 409 -5.31 -35.59 5.48
C ILE A 409 -5.44 -35.71 3.97
N VAL A 410 -5.50 -34.56 3.29
CA VAL A 410 -5.40 -34.47 1.83
C VAL A 410 -4.00 -33.97 1.48
N SER A 411 -3.31 -34.64 0.55
CA SER A 411 -1.99 -34.21 0.06
C SER A 411 -2.01 -34.08 -1.45
N ILE A 412 -1.72 -32.88 -1.94
CA ILE A 412 -1.74 -32.53 -3.36
C ILE A 412 -0.37 -31.97 -3.75
N PRO A 413 0.54 -32.82 -4.29
CA PRO A 413 1.77 -32.35 -4.90
C PRO A 413 1.46 -31.65 -6.24
N VAL A 414 1.91 -30.41 -6.38
CA VAL A 414 1.68 -29.56 -7.55
C VAL A 414 3.02 -29.18 -8.15
N LYS A 415 3.28 -29.68 -9.36
CA LYS A 415 4.53 -29.42 -10.07
C LYS A 415 4.41 -28.12 -10.86
N LEU A 416 5.26 -27.15 -10.57
CA LEU A 416 5.54 -26.02 -11.43
C LEU A 416 6.58 -26.44 -12.48
N VAL A 417 6.35 -26.07 -13.73
CA VAL A 417 7.35 -26.08 -14.79
C VAL A 417 7.46 -24.67 -15.32
N VAL A 418 8.67 -24.13 -15.30
CA VAL A 418 9.02 -22.85 -15.90
C VAL A 418 9.71 -23.11 -17.22
N THR A 419 9.40 -22.30 -18.23
CA THR A 419 10.08 -22.36 -19.53
C THR A 419 10.45 -20.95 -19.93
N ASP A 420 11.74 -20.71 -20.16
CA ASP A 420 12.24 -19.41 -20.61
C ASP A 420 11.95 -19.15 -22.10
N ALA A 421 12.37 -17.99 -22.58
CA ALA A 421 12.23 -17.56 -23.97
C ALA A 421 13.06 -18.42 -24.95
N ASN A 422 14.14 -19.02 -24.49
CA ASN A 422 15.06 -19.87 -25.28
C ASN A 422 14.59 -21.34 -25.33
N GLY A 423 13.59 -21.70 -24.52
CA GLY A 423 12.99 -23.02 -24.42
C GLY A 423 13.59 -23.93 -23.36
N GLU A 424 14.53 -23.43 -22.55
CA GLU A 424 15.06 -24.10 -21.36
C GLU A 424 13.98 -24.24 -20.30
N LYS A 425 14.08 -25.31 -19.49
CA LYS A 425 13.05 -25.68 -18.54
C LYS A 425 13.64 -26.10 -17.22
N ASP A 426 13.03 -25.59 -16.17
CA ASP A 426 13.19 -26.11 -14.84
C ASP A 426 11.84 -26.36 -14.17
N ASN A 427 11.88 -27.06 -13.04
CA ASN A 427 10.69 -27.53 -12.37
C ASN A 427 10.90 -27.67 -10.87
N ASP A 428 9.88 -27.23 -10.14
CA ASP A 428 9.81 -27.36 -8.69
C ASP A 428 8.43 -27.90 -8.30
N THR A 429 8.31 -28.46 -7.10
CA THR A 429 7.07 -29.05 -6.62
C THR A 429 6.76 -28.56 -5.22
N VAL A 430 5.60 -27.92 -5.08
CA VAL A 430 5.00 -27.58 -3.80
C VAL A 430 4.01 -28.66 -3.40
N VAL A 431 3.95 -29.00 -2.11
CA VAL A 431 2.95 -29.90 -1.54
C VAL A 431 1.90 -29.09 -0.78
N LEU A 432 0.64 -29.21 -1.19
CA LEU A 432 -0.50 -28.69 -0.44
C LEU A 432 -1.06 -29.81 0.45
N THR A 433 -0.86 -29.67 1.76
CA THR A 433 -1.39 -30.54 2.81
C THR A 433 -2.59 -29.88 3.47
N LEU A 434 -3.77 -30.51 3.37
CA LEU A 434 -5.00 -30.05 4.00
C LEU A 434 -5.40 -31.02 5.11
N ASN A 435 -5.57 -30.51 6.32
CA ASN A 435 -6.00 -31.31 7.47
C ASN A 435 -7.50 -31.09 7.72
N THR A 436 -8.28 -32.17 7.78
CA THR A 436 -9.70 -32.10 8.18
C THR A 436 -9.87 -32.23 9.69
N ASN A 437 -8.86 -32.73 10.40
CA ASN A 437 -8.85 -32.88 11.85
C ASN A 437 -7.97 -31.78 12.46
N GLY A 438 -8.48 -30.57 12.64
CA GLY A 438 -7.60 -29.49 13.11
C GLY A 438 -8.21 -28.22 13.69
N VAL A 439 -9.47 -27.91 13.45
CA VAL A 439 -10.16 -26.83 14.18
C VAL A 439 -11.60 -27.28 14.32
N ALA A 440 -12.15 -27.27 15.55
CA ALA A 440 -13.59 -27.35 15.67
C ALA A 440 -14.15 -26.10 14.99
N ASN A 441 -15.10 -26.26 14.05
CA ASN A 441 -15.73 -25.13 13.38
C ASN A 441 -16.18 -24.10 14.41
N GLN A 442 -15.73 -22.86 14.26
CA GLN A 442 -16.13 -21.76 15.09
C GLN A 442 -17.38 -21.15 14.47
N ALA A 443 -18.50 -21.26 15.16
CA ALA A 443 -19.75 -20.68 14.69
C ALA A 443 -19.54 -19.21 14.27
N PRO A 444 -20.20 -18.78 13.18
CA PRO A 444 -20.03 -17.43 12.68
C PRO A 444 -20.61 -16.43 13.69
N VAL A 445 -20.30 -15.15 13.55
CA VAL A 445 -20.87 -14.09 14.38
C VAL A 445 -21.84 -13.27 13.55
N ALA A 446 -23.12 -13.30 13.91
CA ALA A 446 -24.14 -12.45 13.30
C ALA A 446 -24.01 -11.00 13.84
N ASP A 447 -24.00 -10.01 12.94
CA ASP A 447 -24.06 -8.59 13.32
C ASP A 447 -25.20 -7.91 12.54
N ALA A 448 -26.38 -7.86 13.18
CA ALA A 448 -27.60 -7.30 12.60
C ALA A 448 -27.68 -5.79 12.85
N ARG A 449 -27.57 -4.99 11.78
CA ARG A 449 -27.64 -3.52 11.88
C ARG A 449 -28.78 -2.93 11.07
N VAL A 450 -29.20 -1.73 11.48
CA VAL A 450 -30.11 -0.88 10.73
C VAL A 450 -29.51 0.52 10.58
N ASN A 451 -29.74 1.16 9.43
CA ASN A 451 -29.27 2.53 9.19
C ASN A 451 -30.05 3.58 10.00
N ASN A 452 -31.32 3.30 10.32
CA ASN A 452 -32.15 4.14 11.16
C ASN A 452 -33.10 3.27 12.00
N SER A 453 -33.02 3.38 13.33
CA SER A 453 -33.87 2.64 14.28
C SER A 453 -35.13 3.41 14.70
N ASN A 454 -35.30 4.67 14.29
CA ASN A 454 -36.49 5.49 14.57
C ASN A 454 -36.98 6.17 13.29
N ILE A 455 -38.16 5.78 12.82
CA ILE A 455 -38.73 6.23 11.55
C ILE A 455 -40.17 6.73 11.74
N GLN A 456 -40.69 7.43 10.73
CA GLN A 456 -42.11 7.75 10.62
C GLN A 456 -42.78 6.82 9.59
N HIS A 457 -44.10 6.67 9.68
CA HIS A 457 -44.86 5.94 8.65
C HIS A 457 -44.63 6.53 7.26
N GLY A 458 -44.23 5.69 6.30
CA GLY A 458 -43.86 6.06 4.93
C GLY A 458 -42.35 6.19 4.69
N ASP A 459 -41.53 6.17 5.74
CA ASP A 459 -40.07 6.15 5.61
C ASP A 459 -39.55 4.77 5.17
N GLN A 460 -38.32 4.76 4.65
CA GLN A 460 -37.57 3.54 4.33
C GLN A 460 -36.38 3.36 5.28
N PHE A 461 -36.04 2.10 5.57
CA PHE A 461 -34.84 1.73 6.32
C PHE A 461 -34.17 0.51 5.71
N THR A 462 -32.90 0.32 6.00
CA THR A 462 -32.07 -0.76 5.44
C THR A 462 -31.55 -1.65 6.56
N LEU A 463 -31.86 -2.94 6.48
CA LEU A 463 -31.23 -4.00 7.26
C LEU A 463 -29.88 -4.35 6.63
N ASN A 464 -28.83 -4.49 7.45
CA ASN A 464 -27.47 -4.72 6.99
C ASN A 464 -26.75 -5.72 7.89
N GLY A 465 -26.32 -6.83 7.31
CA GLY A 465 -25.55 -7.91 7.94
C GLY A 465 -24.12 -8.03 7.42
N ASN A 466 -23.63 -7.09 6.62
CA ASN A 466 -22.29 -7.18 5.99
C ASN A 466 -21.12 -7.23 6.98
N ASN A 467 -21.35 -6.90 8.25
CA ASN A 467 -20.34 -6.97 9.30
C ASN A 467 -20.31 -8.35 10.01
N SER A 468 -21.25 -9.24 9.69
CA SER A 468 -21.16 -10.63 10.11
C SER A 468 -19.89 -11.25 9.56
N HIS A 469 -19.21 -12.05 10.37
CA HIS A 469 -17.93 -12.62 10.02
C HIS A 469 -17.79 -14.01 10.60
N ASP A 470 -16.93 -14.80 9.98
CA ASP A 470 -16.55 -16.12 10.43
C ASP A 470 -15.08 -16.12 10.84
N ALA A 471 -14.75 -16.75 11.96
CA ALA A 471 -13.38 -16.76 12.49
C ALA A 471 -12.45 -17.67 11.69
N ASP A 472 -13.00 -18.68 11.02
CA ASP A 472 -12.28 -19.64 10.17
C ASP A 472 -12.20 -19.16 8.70
N GLY A 473 -12.96 -18.11 8.39
CA GLY A 473 -12.99 -17.42 7.10
C GLY A 473 -13.98 -18.06 6.11
N ASP A 474 -14.97 -18.79 6.63
CA ASP A 474 -15.97 -19.47 5.83
C ASP A 474 -16.97 -18.50 5.18
N SER A 475 -17.56 -18.94 4.06
CA SER A 475 -18.51 -18.12 3.32
C SER A 475 -19.85 -18.13 4.04
N LEU A 476 -20.33 -16.93 4.40
CA LEU A 476 -21.61 -16.80 5.11
C LEU A 476 -22.80 -16.76 4.16
N SER A 477 -23.81 -17.56 4.47
CA SER A 477 -25.18 -17.38 4.00
C SER A 477 -25.96 -16.53 5.01
N TYR A 478 -26.93 -15.76 4.52
CA TYR A 478 -27.74 -14.85 5.32
C TYR A 478 -29.21 -15.25 5.23
N LEU A 479 -29.95 -15.05 6.30
CA LEU A 479 -31.40 -15.16 6.31
C LEU A 479 -31.99 -14.11 7.25
N TRP A 480 -32.76 -13.19 6.70
CA TRP A 480 -33.52 -12.22 7.48
C TRP A 480 -34.95 -12.70 7.73
N GLU A 481 -35.37 -12.66 8.98
CA GLU A 481 -36.74 -12.96 9.40
C GLU A 481 -37.31 -11.80 10.19
N GLN A 482 -38.56 -11.41 9.90
CA GLN A 482 -39.27 -10.48 10.75
C GLN A 482 -39.84 -11.22 11.96
N THR A 483 -39.61 -10.69 13.15
CA THR A 483 -39.91 -11.33 14.44
C THR A 483 -41.02 -10.64 15.22
N SER A 484 -41.30 -9.37 14.94
CA SER A 484 -42.39 -8.60 15.55
C SER A 484 -42.84 -7.43 14.67
N GLY A 485 -44.01 -6.88 15.00
CA GLY A 485 -44.65 -5.78 14.27
C GLY A 485 -45.49 -6.24 13.08
N GLU A 486 -46.08 -5.30 12.36
CA GLU A 486 -46.85 -5.56 11.13
C GLU A 486 -45.91 -5.99 9.99
N LEU A 487 -46.34 -6.98 9.19
CA LEU A 487 -45.46 -7.64 8.23
C LEU A 487 -45.04 -6.70 7.09
N VAL A 488 -43.72 -6.56 6.89
CA VAL A 488 -43.12 -5.86 5.75
C VAL A 488 -42.75 -6.85 4.64
N THR A 489 -42.60 -6.34 3.41
CA THR A 489 -42.06 -7.14 2.30
C THR A 489 -40.52 -7.11 2.35
N LEU A 490 -39.89 -8.21 2.79
CA LEU A 490 -38.42 -8.35 2.82
C LEU A 490 -37.79 -8.57 1.43
N GLY A 491 -38.59 -8.93 0.41
CA GLY A 491 -38.05 -9.31 -0.89
C GLY A 491 -37.22 -10.60 -0.82
N ASP A 492 -35.97 -10.54 -1.29
CA ASP A 492 -35.02 -11.65 -1.19
C ASP A 492 -34.34 -11.62 0.19
N ALA A 493 -34.92 -12.35 1.14
CA ALA A 493 -34.48 -12.42 2.53
C ALA A 493 -33.07 -13.02 2.72
N THR A 494 -32.46 -13.57 1.67
CA THR A 494 -31.13 -14.19 1.74
C THR A 494 -29.98 -13.23 1.46
N ARG A 495 -30.29 -11.97 1.17
CA ARG A 495 -29.27 -10.93 0.92
C ARG A 495 -28.71 -10.41 2.23
N SER A 496 -27.41 -10.11 2.23
CA SER A 496 -26.75 -9.45 3.35
C SER A 496 -27.24 -8.01 3.60
N ARG A 497 -27.93 -7.39 2.62
CA ARG A 497 -28.53 -6.06 2.75
C ARG A 497 -29.90 -5.98 2.10
N ILE A 498 -30.91 -5.50 2.83
CA ILE A 498 -32.31 -5.42 2.40
C ILE A 498 -32.86 -4.02 2.68
N ASN A 499 -33.46 -3.36 1.68
CA ASN A 499 -34.18 -2.10 1.88
C ASN A 499 -35.67 -2.37 2.09
N ILE A 500 -36.25 -1.79 3.14
CA ILE A 500 -37.62 -1.99 3.58
C ILE A 500 -38.40 -0.68 3.40
N ASN A 501 -39.57 -0.79 2.78
CA ASN A 501 -40.55 0.29 2.69
C ASN A 501 -41.71 0.03 3.66
N THR A 502 -42.14 1.07 4.37
CA THR A 502 -43.23 1.03 5.35
C THR A 502 -44.57 1.56 4.83
N ASP A 503 -44.67 2.00 3.56
CA ASP A 503 -45.89 2.55 2.95
C ASP A 503 -47.12 1.64 3.09
N SER A 504 -46.92 0.32 3.08
CA SER A 504 -48.01 -0.67 3.19
C SER A 504 -48.45 -0.95 4.63
N LEU A 505 -47.75 -0.41 5.63
CA LEU A 505 -48.08 -0.62 7.04
C LEU A 505 -49.19 0.33 7.48
N SER A 506 -49.83 -0.02 8.60
CA SER A 506 -50.78 0.84 9.29
C SER A 506 -50.06 2.05 9.90
N ASN A 507 -50.66 3.23 9.73
CA ASN A 507 -50.15 4.49 10.26
C ASN A 507 -50.45 4.62 11.77
N THR A 508 -49.78 3.79 12.56
CA THR A 508 -49.87 3.71 14.01
C THR A 508 -48.49 3.51 14.60
N GLU A 509 -48.32 3.87 15.87
CA GLU A 509 -47.07 3.59 16.59
C GLU A 509 -46.84 2.08 16.71
N GLN A 510 -45.70 1.59 16.23
CA GLN A 510 -45.34 0.16 16.30
C GLN A 510 -43.83 -0.06 16.23
N THR A 511 -43.37 -1.21 16.74
CA THR A 511 -41.97 -1.63 16.67
C THR A 511 -41.86 -2.86 15.79
N LEU A 512 -41.03 -2.76 14.74
CA LEU A 512 -40.71 -3.84 13.81
C LEU A 512 -39.42 -4.52 14.26
N GLY A 513 -39.48 -5.81 14.57
CA GLY A 513 -38.31 -6.61 14.97
C GLY A 513 -37.83 -7.49 13.83
N PHE A 514 -36.51 -7.60 13.68
CA PHE A 514 -35.86 -8.43 12.66
C PHE A 514 -34.75 -9.27 13.28
N ARG A 515 -34.58 -10.49 12.78
CA ARG A 515 -33.48 -11.40 13.12
C ARG A 515 -32.69 -11.68 11.85
N LEU A 516 -31.37 -11.53 11.95
CA LEU A 516 -30.42 -12.04 10.97
C LEU A 516 -29.90 -13.37 11.51
N THR A 517 -30.03 -14.42 10.72
CA THR A 517 -29.31 -15.67 10.92
C THR A 517 -28.19 -15.74 9.88
N VAL A 518 -26.95 -15.97 10.33
CA VAL A 518 -25.83 -16.27 9.43
C VAL A 518 -25.36 -17.69 9.65
N SER A 519 -25.02 -18.38 8.56
CA SER A 519 -24.62 -19.79 8.58
C SER A 519 -23.41 -19.99 7.67
N ASP A 520 -22.44 -20.76 8.15
CA ASP A 520 -21.22 -21.19 7.44
C ASP A 520 -21.38 -22.59 6.80
N ASP A 521 -22.60 -23.14 6.84
CA ASP A 521 -23.01 -24.51 6.43
C ASP A 521 -22.75 -25.62 7.47
N GLU A 522 -22.07 -25.34 8.57
CA GLU A 522 -21.81 -26.27 9.68
C GLU A 522 -22.43 -25.82 11.02
N ALA A 523 -22.42 -24.52 11.28
CA ALA A 523 -22.98 -23.83 12.42
C ALA A 523 -23.69 -22.53 11.99
N SER A 524 -24.43 -21.94 12.91
CA SER A 524 -25.11 -20.67 12.66
C SER A 524 -25.17 -19.85 13.94
N ASP A 525 -25.21 -18.54 13.74
CA ASP A 525 -25.48 -17.57 14.80
C ASP A 525 -26.57 -16.61 14.36
N SER A 526 -27.17 -15.92 15.33
CA SER A 526 -28.26 -14.99 15.06
C SER A 526 -28.16 -13.74 15.91
N ASP A 527 -28.41 -12.60 15.27
CA ASP A 527 -28.52 -11.31 15.93
C ASP A 527 -29.84 -10.63 15.56
N THR A 528 -30.30 -9.71 16.40
CA THR A 528 -31.59 -9.05 16.23
C THR A 528 -31.49 -7.54 16.26
N VAL A 529 -32.31 -6.88 15.44
CA VAL A 529 -32.45 -5.43 15.41
C VAL A 529 -33.93 -5.05 15.48
N SER A 530 -34.24 -3.88 16.01
CA SER A 530 -35.60 -3.35 16.07
C SER A 530 -35.65 -1.93 15.51
N VAL A 531 -36.76 -1.60 14.85
CA VAL A 531 -37.07 -0.29 14.30
C VAL A 531 -38.38 0.19 14.89
N HIS A 532 -38.34 1.33 15.56
CA HIS A 532 -39.53 1.99 16.10
C HIS A 532 -40.11 2.93 15.03
N MET A 533 -41.37 2.71 14.67
CA MET A 533 -42.12 3.53 13.73
C MET A 533 -43.19 4.33 14.48
N SER A 534 -43.13 5.66 14.32
CA SER A 534 -44.14 6.58 14.81
C SER A 534 -45.16 6.90 13.71
N PRO A 535 -46.44 7.17 14.05
CA PRO A 535 -47.43 7.54 13.05
C PRO A 535 -47.12 8.90 12.45
N THR A 536 -47.37 9.07 11.16
CA THR A 536 -47.45 10.39 10.53
C THR A 536 -48.85 10.95 10.77
N GLU A 537 -48.99 12.10 11.44
CA GLU A 537 -50.33 12.64 11.66
C GLU A 537 -51.04 12.94 10.33
N SER A 538 -52.17 12.28 10.09
CA SER A 538 -53.10 12.70 9.06
C SER A 538 -53.77 13.99 9.57
N GLY A 539 -53.28 15.13 9.09
CA GLY A 539 -53.82 16.44 9.44
C GLY A 539 -55.32 16.52 9.17
N GLY A 540 -56.11 16.54 10.24
CA GLY A 540 -57.56 16.67 10.21
C GLY A 540 -58.13 17.11 11.55
N GLY A 541 -57.82 18.34 11.99
CA GLY A 541 -58.38 18.91 13.22
C GLY A 541 -57.87 20.32 13.57
N ASN A 542 -58.44 21.33 12.90
CA ASN A 542 -58.23 22.76 13.12
C ASN A 542 -58.49 23.19 14.60
N PRO A 543 -57.67 24.08 15.18
CA PRO A 543 -58.16 25.45 15.36
C PRO A 543 -57.11 26.53 15.07
N GLY A 544 -57.29 27.25 13.97
CA GLY A 544 -56.85 28.63 13.73
C GLY A 544 -55.42 28.81 13.22
N GLY A 545 -55.27 28.94 11.90
CA GLY A 545 -54.04 29.40 11.24
C GLY A 545 -54.05 29.14 9.73
N ASP A 546 -54.71 30.02 8.99
CA ASP A 546 -54.95 30.03 7.54
C ASP A 546 -53.80 29.51 6.66
N TYR A 547 -54.03 28.40 5.92
CA TYR A 547 -53.48 28.21 4.57
C TYR A 547 -54.49 27.44 3.71
N GLU A 548 -55.06 28.13 2.72
CA GLU A 548 -56.03 27.63 1.74
C GLU A 548 -55.26 26.87 0.64
N TYR A 549 -55.45 25.54 0.56
CA TYR A 549 -54.92 24.70 -0.52
C TYR A 549 -56.01 24.49 -1.57
N GLU A 550 -55.96 25.24 -2.68
CA GLU A 550 -56.39 24.85 -4.05
C GLU A 550 -56.16 26.05 -5.01
N TYR A 551 -55.66 25.80 -6.23
CA TYR A 551 -55.28 26.86 -7.19
C TYR A 551 -56.47 27.26 -8.10
N PRO A 552 -56.81 28.54 -8.40
CA PRO A 552 -56.55 29.80 -7.73
C PRO A 552 -57.88 30.44 -7.24
N THR A 553 -58.35 30.10 -6.06
CA THR A 553 -59.21 31.04 -5.32
C THR A 553 -58.27 31.86 -4.44
N GLY A 554 -57.98 33.11 -4.84
CA GLY A 554 -57.03 33.98 -4.13
C GLY A 554 -55.97 34.70 -4.97
N LEU A 555 -56.02 34.62 -6.31
CA LEU A 555 -55.16 35.44 -7.18
C LEU A 555 -55.36 36.94 -6.84
N GLY A 556 -54.38 37.55 -6.16
CA GLY A 556 -54.48 38.89 -5.58
C GLY A 556 -54.03 39.03 -4.12
N SER A 557 -53.83 37.94 -3.38
CA SER A 557 -53.51 37.96 -1.94
C SER A 557 -52.14 37.36 -1.54
N TYR A 558 -51.33 36.89 -2.49
CA TYR A 558 -49.99 36.37 -2.18
C TYR A 558 -49.01 37.51 -1.85
N THR A 559 -48.26 37.35 -0.77
CA THR A 559 -47.23 38.30 -0.34
C THR A 559 -45.87 37.60 -0.29
N ASP A 560 -44.80 38.37 -0.13
CA ASP A 560 -43.46 37.81 0.11
C ASP A 560 -43.52 36.82 1.29
N GLY A 561 -43.04 35.59 1.06
CA GLY A 561 -43.10 34.47 1.99
C GLY A 561 -44.29 33.51 1.81
N THR A 562 -45.33 33.87 1.05
CA THR A 562 -46.50 33.00 0.84
C THR A 562 -46.12 31.72 0.09
N VAL A 563 -46.43 30.56 0.67
CA VAL A 563 -46.16 29.26 0.05
C VAL A 563 -47.42 28.75 -0.65
N VAL A 564 -47.28 28.38 -1.92
CA VAL A 564 -48.38 27.91 -2.76
C VAL A 564 -47.96 26.60 -3.43
N LYS A 565 -48.84 25.60 -3.36
CA LYS A 565 -48.70 24.37 -4.15
C LYS A 565 -49.31 24.58 -5.52
N ILE A 566 -48.50 24.45 -6.55
CA ILE A 566 -48.95 24.50 -7.94
C ILE A 566 -49.12 23.06 -8.42
N LEU A 567 -50.36 22.69 -8.73
CA LEU A 567 -50.71 21.33 -9.15
C LEU A 567 -49.87 20.92 -10.37
N GLY A 568 -49.12 19.82 -10.23
CA GLY A 568 -48.26 19.26 -11.27
C GLY A 568 -46.96 20.03 -11.54
N GLN A 569 -46.62 21.03 -10.73
CA GLN A 569 -45.36 21.80 -10.84
C GLN A 569 -44.55 21.83 -9.54
N GLY A 570 -45.16 21.47 -8.41
CA GLY A 570 -44.53 21.39 -7.08
C GLY A 570 -44.90 22.56 -6.15
N VAL A 571 -44.18 22.68 -5.03
CA VAL A 571 -44.41 23.71 -4.01
C VAL A 571 -43.47 24.89 -4.21
N TYR A 572 -44.03 26.10 -4.29
CA TYR A 572 -43.28 27.33 -4.51
C TYR A 572 -43.58 28.35 -3.43
N GLN A 573 -42.55 29.11 -3.04
CA GLN A 573 -42.69 30.26 -2.16
C GLN A 573 -42.60 31.55 -2.98
N CYS A 574 -43.62 32.40 -2.88
CA CYS A 574 -43.54 33.77 -3.39
C CYS A 574 -42.43 34.50 -2.64
N PHE A 575 -41.45 35.07 -3.34
CA PHE A 575 -40.32 35.70 -2.69
C PHE A 575 -39.73 36.90 -3.45
N GLY A 576 -39.09 37.81 -2.73
CA GLY A 576 -38.23 38.84 -3.30
C GLY A 576 -38.91 40.16 -3.67
N GLU A 577 -38.16 41.11 -4.22
CA GLU A 577 -38.62 42.50 -4.49
C GLU A 577 -39.81 42.57 -5.46
N TRP A 578 -40.04 41.51 -6.23
CA TRP A 578 -41.11 41.39 -7.22
C TRP A 578 -42.28 40.51 -6.73
N ALA A 579 -42.36 40.19 -5.44
CA ALA A 579 -43.41 39.33 -4.86
C ALA A 579 -44.85 39.78 -5.19
N ALA A 580 -45.08 41.08 -5.48
CA ALA A 580 -46.37 41.56 -5.96
C ALA A 580 -46.84 40.86 -7.26
N ASN A 581 -45.90 40.42 -8.10
CA ASN A 581 -46.15 39.72 -9.36
C ASN A 581 -46.56 38.25 -9.18
N CYS A 582 -46.42 37.67 -7.98
CA CYS A 582 -46.97 36.34 -7.66
C CYS A 582 -48.48 36.27 -7.89
N ASN A 583 -49.16 37.41 -7.78
CA ASN A 583 -50.60 37.55 -8.01
C ASN A 583 -50.98 37.77 -9.48
N ASN A 584 -50.04 37.64 -10.41
CA ASN A 584 -50.32 37.80 -11.83
C ASN A 584 -50.14 36.44 -12.54
N PRO A 585 -51.20 35.94 -13.23
CA PRO A 585 -51.16 34.64 -13.89
C PRO A 585 -50.04 34.48 -14.92
N ALA A 586 -49.62 35.59 -15.55
CA ALA A 586 -48.59 35.60 -16.59
C ALA A 586 -47.18 35.26 -16.09
N PHE A 587 -47.01 35.10 -14.77
CA PHE A 587 -45.72 34.96 -14.10
C PHE A 587 -45.60 33.66 -13.28
N LEU A 588 -46.57 32.76 -13.41
CA LEU A 588 -46.62 31.51 -12.66
C LEU A 588 -45.74 30.42 -13.30
N PRO A 589 -45.17 29.50 -12.50
CA PRO A 589 -44.61 28.25 -12.96
C PRO A 589 -45.53 27.53 -13.96
N GLY A 590 -45.01 27.22 -15.15
CA GLY A 590 -45.74 26.58 -16.24
C GLY A 590 -46.55 27.51 -17.15
N ASN A 591 -46.75 28.78 -16.80
CA ASN A 591 -47.48 29.77 -17.60
C ASN A 591 -46.63 30.95 -18.09
N ALA A 592 -45.52 31.28 -17.41
CA ALA A 592 -44.68 32.41 -17.79
C ALA A 592 -44.00 32.22 -19.14
N LEU A 593 -43.99 33.27 -19.97
CA LEU A 593 -43.33 33.26 -21.28
C LEU A 593 -41.81 33.17 -21.19
N ASP A 594 -41.22 33.71 -20.12
CA ASP A 594 -39.80 33.59 -19.80
C ASP A 594 -39.62 32.89 -18.44
N PRO A 595 -38.89 31.75 -18.38
CA PRO A 595 -38.60 31.05 -17.14
C PRO A 595 -37.88 31.89 -16.07
N ASN A 596 -37.11 32.91 -16.48
CA ASN A 596 -36.42 33.79 -15.54
C ASN A 596 -37.38 34.68 -14.74
N TRP A 597 -38.60 34.91 -15.23
CA TRP A 597 -39.61 35.63 -14.47
C TRP A 597 -40.07 34.80 -13.28
N ILE A 598 -40.23 33.48 -13.46
CA ILE A 598 -40.62 32.60 -12.37
C ILE A 598 -39.59 32.67 -11.23
N THR A 599 -38.31 32.54 -11.52
CA THR A 599 -37.26 32.52 -10.49
C THR A 599 -37.02 33.86 -9.78
N GLN A 600 -37.56 34.97 -10.30
CA GLN A 600 -37.47 36.30 -9.68
C GLN A 600 -38.54 36.55 -8.61
N GLN A 601 -39.66 35.81 -8.66
CA GLN A 601 -40.77 35.95 -7.70
C GLN A 601 -41.23 34.63 -7.07
N TRP A 602 -40.79 33.47 -7.55
CA TRP A 602 -41.16 32.15 -7.04
C TRP A 602 -39.92 31.29 -6.80
N ARG A 603 -39.74 30.84 -5.56
CA ARG A 603 -38.68 29.92 -5.15
C ARG A 603 -39.27 28.51 -5.09
N PHE A 604 -38.76 27.60 -5.91
CA PHE A 604 -39.11 26.19 -5.81
C PHE A 604 -38.56 25.61 -4.50
N MET A 605 -39.42 24.89 -3.77
CA MET A 605 -39.07 24.32 -2.47
C MET A 605 -38.85 22.81 -2.58
N HIS A 606 -39.83 22.08 -3.10
CA HIS A 606 -39.76 20.66 -3.40
C HIS A 606 -40.94 20.24 -4.29
N ASP A 607 -40.86 19.03 -4.85
CA ASP A 607 -41.92 18.41 -5.66
C ASP A 607 -43.22 18.17 -4.87
#